data_AF-A0A8J4T194-F1
#
_entry.id   AF-A0A8J4T194-F1
#
_cell.length_a   1.000
_cell.length_b   1.000
_cell.length_c   1.000
_cell.angle_alpha   90.00
_cell.angle_beta   90.00
_cell.angle_gamma   90.00
#
_symmetry.space_group_name_H-M   'P 1'
#
loop_
_entity.id
_entity.type
_entity.pdbx_description
1 polymer ?
#
loop_
_entity_poly.entity_id
_entity_poly.type
_entity_poly.pdbx_seq_one_letter_code
_entity_poly.pdbx_strand_id
1 'polypeptide(L)'
;GLSERRRGEHRTTFGGASVSCLYQQETIREEDKNIFDYCRENNIEQVRTALSAHNIDINTKDEEGRALLHWACDRGHKELVTFLLNNNANINSQDNEGQTPLHY
;
A
#
# COMPACT_ATOMS: atom_id res chain seq x y z
N GLY A 1 14.14 -21.07 35.11
CA GLY A 1 14.83 -21.57 33.91
C GLY A 1 13.78 -21.84 32.86
N LEU A 2 13.79 -21.05 31.79
CA LEU A 2 12.90 -21.16 30.64
C LEU A 2 13.18 -22.48 29.88
N SER A 3 12.13 -23.17 29.44
CA SER A 3 12.18 -23.98 28.21
C SER A 3 10.76 -24.10 27.67
N GLU A 4 10.58 -23.45 26.53
CA GLU A 4 9.32 -23.15 25.90
C GLU A 4 8.78 -24.31 25.04
N ARG A 5 7.46 -24.47 25.12
CA ARG A 5 6.50 -24.63 24.01
C ARG A 5 6.65 -25.84 23.08
N ARG A 6 5.80 -26.84 23.36
CA ARG A 6 5.04 -27.55 22.31
C ARG A 6 3.55 -27.59 22.67
N ARG A 7 2.73 -26.93 21.86
CA ARG A 7 1.29 -27.16 21.61
C ARG A 7 0.89 -26.08 20.59
N GLY A 8 0.64 -26.41 19.33
CA GLY A 8 -0.57 -27.12 18.92
C GLY A 8 -1.63 -26.06 18.64
N GLU A 9 -1.57 -25.42 17.47
CA GLU A 9 -2.50 -24.35 17.11
C GLU A 9 -3.61 -24.90 16.22
N HIS A 10 -4.76 -25.11 16.85
CA HIS A 10 -6.05 -25.32 16.21
C HIS A 10 -6.65 -23.95 15.88
N ARG A 11 -7.12 -23.80 14.63
CA ARG A 11 -8.01 -22.73 14.18
C ARG A 11 -9.21 -22.54 15.11
N THR A 12 -9.59 -21.29 15.37
CA THR A 12 -10.99 -20.83 15.29
C THR A 12 -11.07 -19.33 15.02
N THR A 13 -12.04 -18.97 14.18
CA THR A 13 -12.42 -17.68 13.61
C THR A 13 -13.25 -16.79 14.55
N PHE A 14 -13.00 -15.48 14.51
CA PHE A 14 -13.97 -14.38 14.58
C PHE A 14 -13.53 -13.41 13.45
N GLY A 15 -14.36 -12.93 12.52
CA GLY A 15 -15.72 -12.45 12.66
C GLY A 15 -15.72 -10.93 12.82
N GLY A 16 -15.47 -10.19 11.72
CA GLY A 16 -15.74 -8.75 11.61
C GLY A 16 -14.65 -7.82 12.17
N ALA A 17 -14.21 -6.87 11.34
CA ALA A 17 -13.18 -5.86 11.56
C ALA A 17 -11.74 -6.40 11.62
N SER A 18 -11.09 -6.48 10.46
CA SER A 18 -9.61 -6.45 10.43
C SER A 18 -9.17 -5.11 11.00
N VAL A 19 -8.08 -5.15 11.76
CA VAL A 19 -7.53 -4.07 12.57
C VAL A 19 -7.24 -2.85 11.70
N SER A 20 -8.26 -2.02 11.53
CA SER A 20 -8.09 -0.61 11.27
C SER A 20 -7.21 -0.03 12.38
N CYS A 21 -6.38 0.94 12.01
CA CYS A 21 -6.30 2.18 12.79
C CYS A 21 -5.37 2.25 14.01
N LEU A 22 -4.14 1.77 13.91
CA LEU A 22 -3.06 2.46 14.60
C LEU A 22 -2.22 3.14 13.50
N TYR A 23 -2.65 4.27 12.94
CA TYR A 23 -2.30 5.60 13.48
C TYR A 23 -0.93 5.58 14.18
N GLN A 24 0.13 5.19 13.48
CA GLN A 24 1.43 5.78 13.79
C GLN A 24 1.46 7.17 13.13
N GLN A 25 0.91 8.14 13.85
CA GLN A 25 1.33 9.53 13.76
C GLN A 25 2.83 9.56 14.06
N GLU A 26 3.66 9.51 13.03
CA GLU A 26 5.02 10.01 13.12
C GLU A 26 5.17 11.15 12.13
N THR A 27 5.56 12.29 12.68
CA THR A 27 5.76 13.57 12.00
C THR A 27 6.89 13.42 10.99
N ILE A 28 6.58 13.03 9.76
CA ILE A 28 7.57 12.87 8.69
C ILE A 28 7.96 14.26 8.18
N ARG A 29 9.24 14.63 8.32
CA ARG A 29 9.83 15.83 7.72
C ARG A 29 9.60 15.76 6.20
N GLU A 30 9.30 16.88 5.55
CA GLU A 30 8.86 16.93 4.13
C GLU A 30 9.81 16.24 3.13
N GLU A 31 11.04 15.97 3.53
CA GLU A 31 12.14 15.34 2.78
C GLU A 31 12.08 13.81 2.74
N ASP A 32 11.28 13.16 3.60
CA ASP A 32 11.11 11.69 3.66
C ASP A 32 9.74 11.21 3.12
N LYS A 33 8.91 12.11 2.58
CA LYS A 33 7.57 11.73 2.07
C LYS A 33 7.69 10.81 0.86
N ASN A 34 7.30 9.56 1.03
CA ASN A 34 7.34 8.54 -0.01
C ASN A 34 6.18 8.75 -1.00
N ILE A 35 6.34 8.30 -2.24
CA ILE A 35 5.31 8.41 -3.28
C ILE A 35 3.96 7.80 -2.84
N PHE A 36 4.00 6.80 -1.95
CA PHE A 36 2.81 6.16 -1.36
C PHE A 36 2.01 7.10 -0.45
N ASP A 37 2.64 8.05 0.23
CA ASP A 37 1.93 9.03 1.07
C ASP A 37 1.13 10.01 0.20
N TYR A 38 1.68 10.41 -0.95
CA TYR A 38 0.92 11.20 -1.93
C TYR A 38 -0.27 10.40 -2.50
N CYS A 39 -0.12 9.08 -2.69
CA CYS A 39 -1.25 8.22 -3.07
C CYS A 39 -2.33 8.15 -1.98
N ARG A 40 -1.95 8.08 -0.70
CA ARG A 40 -2.89 8.10 0.44
C ARG A 40 -3.66 9.41 0.56
N GLU A 41 -3.03 10.53 0.20
CA GLU A 41 -3.62 11.87 0.25
C GLU A 41 -4.41 12.23 -1.03
N ASN A 42 -4.49 11.34 -2.02
CA ASN A 42 -5.03 11.61 -3.38
C ASN A 42 -4.33 12.79 -4.10
N ASN A 43 -3.05 13.03 -3.83
CA ASN A 43 -2.30 14.13 -4.42
C ASN A 43 -1.66 13.73 -5.75
N ILE A 44 -2.47 13.71 -6.81
CA ILE A 44 -2.08 13.26 -8.15
C ILE A 44 -0.91 14.08 -8.72
N GLU A 45 -0.88 15.39 -8.46
CA GLU A 45 0.18 16.27 -8.96
C GLU A 45 1.54 15.95 -8.33
N GLN A 46 1.56 15.66 -7.02
CA GLN A 46 2.78 15.20 -6.35
C GLN A 46 3.19 13.80 -6.81
N VAL A 47 2.24 12.87 -7.02
CA VAL A 47 2.54 11.55 -7.59
C VAL A 47 3.17 11.68 -8.98
N ARG A 48 2.59 12.53 -9.85
CA ARG A 48 3.12 12.80 -11.20
C ARG A 48 4.53 13.39 -11.14
N THR A 49 4.70 14.40 -10.30
CA THR A 49 5.99 15.08 -10.12
C THR A 49 7.02 14.10 -9.60
N ALA A 50 6.67 13.25 -8.62
CA ALA A 50 7.57 12.25 -8.07
C ALA A 50 7.99 11.21 -9.12
N LEU A 51 7.04 10.66 -9.89
CA LEU A 51 7.34 9.73 -10.99
C LEU A 51 8.29 10.36 -12.03
N SER A 52 8.07 11.63 -12.38
CA SER A 52 8.84 12.32 -13.41
C SER A 52 10.21 12.83 -12.91
N ALA A 53 10.27 13.39 -11.70
CA ALA A 53 11.44 14.05 -11.14
C ALA A 53 12.43 13.06 -10.54
N HIS A 54 11.95 12.01 -9.88
CA HIS A 54 12.79 11.01 -9.22
C HIS A 54 13.01 9.75 -10.08
N ASN A 55 12.49 9.72 -11.31
CA ASN A 55 12.55 8.57 -12.22
C ASN A 55 12.11 7.26 -11.54
N ILE A 56 11.04 7.37 -10.73
CA ILE A 56 10.47 6.26 -9.97
C ILE A 56 9.61 5.42 -10.93
N ASP A 57 9.74 4.10 -10.86
CA ASP A 57 8.88 3.19 -11.63
C ASP A 57 7.45 3.27 -11.08
N ILE A 58 6.46 3.36 -11.97
CA ILE A 58 5.06 3.36 -11.57
C ILE A 58 4.62 2.07 -10.88
N ASN A 59 5.35 0.99 -11.10
CA ASN A 59 5.15 -0.30 -10.46
C ASN A 59 5.97 -0.47 -9.18
N THR A 60 6.55 0.61 -8.66
CA THR A 60 7.26 0.61 -7.38
C THR A 60 6.36 0.08 -6.28
N LYS A 61 6.95 -0.77 -5.44
CA LYS A 61 6.29 -1.45 -4.33
C LYS A 61 6.82 -0.95 -3.00
N ASP A 62 5.95 -0.90 -2.00
CA ASP A 62 6.35 -0.66 -0.62
C ASP A 62 6.92 -1.93 0.04
N GLU A 63 7.24 -1.84 1.32
CA GLU A 63 7.78 -2.97 2.11
C GLU A 63 6.80 -4.15 2.21
N GLU A 64 5.50 -3.91 2.07
CA GLU A 64 4.44 -4.93 2.06
C GLU A 64 4.20 -5.49 0.64
N GLY A 65 4.99 -5.04 -0.35
CA GLY A 65 4.86 -5.46 -1.74
C GLY A 65 3.73 -4.77 -2.49
N ARG A 66 3.04 -3.80 -1.87
CA ARG A 66 1.92 -3.09 -2.48
C ARG A 66 2.43 -2.03 -3.44
N ALA A 67 1.88 -2.03 -4.65
CA ALA A 67 2.13 -1.01 -5.65
C ALA A 67 1.27 0.24 -5.40
N LEU A 68 1.58 1.34 -6.10
CA LEU A 68 0.77 2.57 -6.07
C LEU A 68 -0.71 2.31 -6.35
N LEU A 69 -1.00 1.33 -7.24
CA LEU A 69 -2.36 0.99 -7.61
C LEU A 69 -3.14 0.33 -6.46
N HIS A 70 -2.49 -0.46 -5.60
CA HIS A 70 -3.11 -1.02 -4.40
C HIS A 70 -3.60 0.09 -3.47
N TRP A 71 -2.76 1.10 -3.22
CA TRP A 71 -3.12 2.26 -2.39
C TRP A 71 -4.27 3.08 -2.99
N ALA A 72 -4.28 3.25 -4.31
CA ALA A 72 -5.34 3.98 -4.99
C ALA A 72 -6.69 3.24 -4.94
N CYS A 73 -6.66 1.90 -5.02
CA CYS A 73 -7.84 1.03 -4.89
C CYS A 73 -8.36 0.98 -3.45
N ASP A 74 -7.49 0.74 -2.46
CA ASP A 74 -7.81 0.72 -1.02
C ASP A 74 -8.54 1.98 -0.55
N ARG A 75 -8.14 3.15 -1.09
CA ARG A 75 -8.76 4.44 -0.79
C ARG A 75 -9.94 4.82 -1.69
N GLY A 76 -10.20 4.06 -2.75
CA GLY A 76 -11.23 4.34 -3.75
C GLY A 76 -10.97 5.60 -4.60
N HIS A 77 -9.71 5.99 -4.77
CA HIS A 77 -9.31 7.19 -5.51
C HIS A 77 -9.34 6.95 -7.02
N LYS A 78 -10.54 7.03 -7.62
CA LYS A 78 -10.78 6.76 -9.04
C LYS A 78 -9.91 7.59 -9.99
N GLU A 79 -9.68 8.85 -9.66
CA GLU A 79 -8.86 9.77 -10.47
C GLU A 79 -7.38 9.33 -10.46
N LEU A 80 -6.86 8.98 -9.29
CA LEU A 80 -5.51 8.44 -9.14
C LEU A 80 -5.36 7.09 -9.84
N VAL A 81 -6.33 6.18 -9.70
CA VAL A 81 -6.36 4.90 -10.43
C VAL A 81 -6.29 5.14 -11.94
N THR A 82 -7.12 6.05 -12.46
CA THR A 82 -7.14 6.37 -13.90
C THR A 82 -5.80 6.94 -14.35
N PHE A 83 -5.21 7.84 -13.55
CA PHE A 83 -3.88 8.39 -13.82
C PHE A 83 -2.81 7.30 -13.87
N LEU A 84 -2.80 6.39 -12.90
CA LEU A 84 -1.82 5.30 -12.83
C LEU A 84 -1.97 4.34 -14.02
N LEU A 85 -3.21 3.97 -14.37
CA LEU A 85 -3.50 3.12 -15.53
C LEU A 85 -3.07 3.75 -16.85
N ASN A 86 -3.31 5.05 -17.02
CA ASN A 86 -2.88 5.80 -18.20
C ASN A 86 -1.35 5.85 -18.36
N ASN A 87 -0.61 5.69 -17.26
CA ASN A 87 0.84 5.61 -17.24
C ASN A 87 1.36 4.16 -17.21
N ASN A 88 0.57 3.19 -17.69
CA ASN A 88 0.95 1.78 -17.81
C ASN A 88 1.25 1.07 -16.47
N ALA A 89 0.58 1.45 -15.39
CA ALA A 89 0.64 0.70 -14.13
C ALA A 89 0.13 -0.74 -14.31
N ASN A 90 0.80 -1.69 -13.67
CA ASN A 90 0.45 -3.11 -13.72
C ASN A 90 -0.77 -3.40 -12.82
N ILE A 91 -1.91 -3.63 -13.47
CA ILE A 91 -3.17 -4.02 -12.81
C ILE A 91 -3.13 -5.37 -12.11
N ASN A 92 -2.20 -6.24 -12.49
CA ASN A 92 -2.06 -7.58 -11.94
C ASN A 92 -0.89 -7.66 -10.94
N SER A 93 -0.37 -6.51 -10.49
CA SER A 93 0.70 -6.48 -9.51
C SER A 93 0.23 -7.15 -8.21
N GLN A 94 0.95 -8.16 -7.74
CA GLN A 94 0.64 -8.84 -6.48
C GLN A 94 1.48 -8.26 -5.34
N ASP A 95 0.87 -8.08 -4.18
CA ASP A 95 1.57 -7.78 -2.95
C ASP A 95 2.22 -9.04 -2.34
N ASN A 96 2.83 -8.91 -1.16
CA ASN A 96 3.50 -10.03 -0.49
C ASN A 96 2.51 -11.13 -0.05
N GLU A 97 1.21 -10.82 0.07
CA GLU A 97 0.14 -11.80 0.35
C GLU A 97 -0.46 -12.40 -0.94
N GLY A 98 0.02 -11.99 -2.11
CA GLY A 98 -0.49 -12.45 -3.39
C GLY A 98 -1.76 -11.72 -3.85
N GLN A 99 -2.18 -10.67 -3.16
CA GLN A 99 -3.38 -9.89 -3.47
C GLN A 99 -3.11 -8.91 -4.60
N THR A 100 -4.05 -8.82 -5.54
CA THR A 100 -4.02 -7.82 -6.62
C THR A 100 -4.66 -6.51 -6.15
N PRO A 101 -4.46 -5.37 -6.84
CA PRO A 101 -5.03 -4.09 -6.45
C PRO A 101 -6.55 -4.12 -6.37
N LEU A 102 -7.21 -4.96 -7.17
CA LEU A 102 -8.66 -5.13 -7.17
C LEU A 102 -9.21 -5.90 -5.95
N HIS A 103 -8.34 -6.54 -5.16
CA HIS A 103 -8.74 -7.20 -3.91
C HIS A 103 -8.96 -6.21 -2.76
N TYR A 104 -8.39 -5.00 -2.86
CA TYR A 104 -8.54 -3.89 -1.91
C TYR A 104 -9.67 -2.95 -2.37
#